data_AF-A0A963QFW1-F1
#
_entry.id   AF-A0A963QFW1-F1
#
_cell.length_a   1.000
_cell.length_b   1.000
_cell.length_c   1.000
_cell.angle_alpha   90.00
_cell.angle_beta   90.00
_cell.angle_gamma   90.00
#
_symmetry.space_group_name_H-M   'P 1'
#
loop_
_entity.id
_entity.type
_entity.pdbx_description
1 polymer ?
#
loop_
_entity_poly.entity_id
_entity_poly.type
_entity_poly.pdbx_seq_one_letter_code
_entity_poly.pdbx_strand_id
1 'polypeptide(L)'
;MNPDALDLLAMVARFLDESLSSQVPPALRSDVRAAAKNLADARAELDAAFPLLMRECDELGAMVKIACNALGQAPRALPDPAEARTLTALKADHAALLQEVGDLALLLQARDDEAARATLAKIFAVLRDQAGRRLEWQSVFPPDRLVSDVLRETWPVNMDDEESAGGKTA
;
A
#
# COMPACT_ATOMS: atom_id res chain seq x y z
N MET A 1 11.87 14.94 20.84
CA MET A 1 11.48 13.74 20.08
C MET A 1 9.97 13.69 20.11
N ASN A 2 9.29 13.91 18.98
CA ASN A 2 7.83 13.76 18.94
C ASN A 2 7.52 12.26 19.13
N PRO A 3 6.61 11.87 20.03
CA PRO A 3 6.19 10.48 20.12
C PRO A 3 5.61 10.04 18.78
N ASP A 4 5.86 8.79 18.40
CA ASP A 4 5.22 8.20 17.23
C ASP A 4 3.69 8.30 17.40
N ALA A 5 2.96 8.49 16.30
CA ALA A 5 1.51 8.66 16.33
C ALA A 5 0.81 7.46 17.00
N LEU A 6 1.38 6.26 16.89
CA LEU A 6 0.91 5.05 17.55
C LEU A 6 1.09 5.09 19.07
N ASP A 7 2.23 5.61 19.54
CA ASP A 7 2.49 5.80 20.97
C ASP A 7 1.56 6.86 21.57
N LEU A 8 1.27 7.92 20.81
CA LEU A 8 0.31 8.95 21.21
C LEU A 8 -1.10 8.38 21.33
N LEU A 9 -1.55 7.56 20.37
CA LEU A 9 -2.86 6.89 20.45
C LEU A 9 -2.95 5.99 21.68
N ALA A 10 -1.91 5.21 21.97
CA ALA A 10 -1.86 4.36 23.17
C ALA A 10 -1.94 5.18 24.47
N MET A 11 -1.20 6.29 24.52
CA MET A 11 -1.15 7.18 25.68
C MET A 11 -2.50 7.85 25.93
N VAL A 12 -3.15 8.37 24.88
CA VAL A 12 -4.46 9.00 24.99
C VAL A 12 -5.54 7.98 25.37
N ALA A 13 -5.54 6.79 24.76
CA ALA A 13 -6.48 5.72 25.12
C ALA A 13 -6.39 5.35 26.62
N ARG A 14 -5.17 5.16 27.13
CA ARG A 14 -4.94 4.89 28.56
C ARG A 14 -5.35 6.05 29.45
N PHE A 15 -5.05 7.29 29.05
CA PHE A 15 -5.46 8.46 29.84
C PHE A 15 -6.99 8.56 29.95
N LEU A 16 -7.71 8.35 28.85
CA LEU A 16 -9.17 8.37 28.84
C LEU A 16 -9.76 7.28 29.75
N ASP A 17 -9.22 6.06 29.69
CA ASP A 17 -9.76 4.94 30.46
C ASP A 17 -9.33 4.96 31.94
N GLU A 18 -8.04 5.10 32.22
CA GLU A 18 -7.47 4.98 33.57
C GLU A 18 -7.65 6.26 34.40
N SER A 19 -7.55 7.43 33.76
CA SER A 19 -7.51 8.72 34.47
C SER A 19 -8.81 9.50 34.36
N LEU A 20 -9.36 9.64 33.15
CA LEU A 20 -10.51 10.53 32.91
C LEU A 20 -11.85 9.88 33.28
N SER A 21 -12.00 8.57 33.05
CA SER A 21 -13.28 7.86 33.27
C SER A 21 -13.80 7.93 34.72
N SER A 22 -12.91 8.03 35.70
CA SER A 22 -13.26 8.16 37.12
C SER A 22 -13.62 9.59 37.53
N GLN A 23 -13.17 10.58 36.76
CA GLN A 23 -13.32 12.01 37.05
C GLN A 23 -14.55 12.63 36.35
N VAL A 24 -15.10 11.98 35.33
CA VAL A 24 -16.28 12.46 34.62
C VAL A 24 -17.60 12.01 35.26
N PRO A 25 -18.69 12.78 35.07
CA PRO A 25 -20.02 12.41 35.53
C PRO A 25 -20.44 11.00 35.08
N PRO A 26 -21.19 10.23 35.90
CA PRO A 26 -21.60 8.86 35.55
C PRO A 26 -22.23 8.72 34.17
N ALA A 27 -23.00 9.72 33.73
CA ALA A 27 -23.66 9.76 32.44
C ALA A 27 -22.70 9.79 31.24
N LEU A 28 -21.45 10.25 31.41
CA LEU A 28 -20.46 10.37 30.33
C LEU A 28 -19.39 9.27 30.37
N ARG A 29 -19.39 8.41 31.39
CA ARG A 29 -18.35 7.38 31.58
C ARG A 29 -18.38 6.32 30.49
N SER A 30 -19.57 5.97 29.99
CA SER A 30 -19.71 5.04 28.86
C SER A 30 -19.02 5.59 27.62
N ASP A 31 -19.21 6.89 27.35
CA ASP A 31 -18.74 7.53 26.14
C ASP A 31 -17.22 7.70 26.17
N VAL A 32 -16.65 8.06 27.33
CA VAL A 32 -15.19 8.12 27.52
C VAL A 32 -14.55 6.74 27.36
N ARG A 33 -15.16 5.68 27.90
CA ARG A 33 -14.67 4.31 27.71
C ARG A 33 -14.80 3.84 26.27
N ALA A 34 -15.89 4.20 25.59
CA ALA A 34 -16.07 3.91 24.17
C ALA A 34 -15.01 4.62 23.32
N ALA A 35 -14.72 5.89 23.61
CA ALA A 35 -13.64 6.64 22.95
C ALA A 35 -12.27 6.00 23.19
N ALA A 36 -11.96 5.63 24.43
CA ALA A 36 -10.70 4.93 24.76
C ALA A 36 -10.57 3.60 24.01
N LYS A 37 -11.65 2.81 23.95
CA LYS A 37 -11.70 1.56 23.20
C LYS A 37 -11.47 1.79 21.70
N ASN A 38 -12.15 2.77 21.10
CA ASN A 38 -12.00 3.08 19.68
C ASN A 38 -10.55 3.49 19.33
N LEU A 39 -9.87 4.24 20.20
CA LEU A 39 -8.46 4.58 20.01
C LEU A 39 -7.53 3.37 20.13
N ALA A 40 -7.82 2.45 21.06
CA ALA A 40 -7.07 1.21 21.21
C ALA A 40 -7.27 0.27 20.02
N ASP A 41 -8.50 0.14 19.53
CA ASP A 41 -8.85 -0.63 18.33
C ASP A 41 -8.15 -0.04 17.09
N ALA A 42 -8.22 1.28 16.89
CA ALA A 42 -7.53 1.97 15.80
C ALA A 42 -6.01 1.75 15.85
N ARG A 43 -5.40 1.78 17.04
CA ARG A 43 -3.98 1.44 17.18
C ARG A 43 -3.69 0.01 16.76
N ALA A 44 -4.50 -0.96 17.20
CA ALA A 44 -4.29 -2.36 16.87
C ALA A 44 -4.42 -2.61 15.35
N GLU A 45 -5.35 -1.92 14.69
CA GLU A 45 -5.48 -1.95 13.23
C GLU A 45 -4.24 -1.38 12.54
N LEU A 46 -3.70 -0.26 13.02
CA LEU A 46 -2.48 0.33 12.47
C LEU A 46 -1.24 -0.55 12.71
N ASP A 47 -1.10 -1.15 13.89
CA ASP A 47 -0.03 -2.10 14.23
C ASP A 47 -0.07 -3.34 13.30
N ALA A 48 -1.27 -3.80 12.92
CA ALA A 48 -1.44 -4.91 12.00
C ALA A 48 -1.15 -4.52 10.53
N ALA A 49 -1.48 -3.29 10.14
CA ALA A 49 -1.31 -2.81 8.76
C ALA A 49 0.12 -2.36 8.44
N PHE A 50 0.88 -1.89 9.43
CA PHE A 50 2.24 -1.38 9.23
C PHE A 50 3.20 -2.40 8.61
N PRO A 51 3.29 -3.66 9.08
CA PRO A 51 4.12 -4.69 8.45
C PRO A 51 3.70 -5.03 7.01
N LEU A 52 2.41 -4.92 6.69
CA LEU A 52 1.89 -5.15 5.34
C LEU A 52 2.38 -4.04 4.39
N LEU A 53 2.28 -2.78 4.82
CA LEU A 53 2.77 -1.65 4.04
C LEU A 53 4.29 -1.69 3.83
N MET A 54 5.07 -2.10 4.85
CA MET A 54 6.51 -2.30 4.71
C MET A 54 6.84 -3.35 3.65
N ARG A 55 6.18 -4.51 3.73
CA ARG A 55 6.36 -5.59 2.76
C ARG A 55 6.04 -5.12 1.33
N GLU A 56 5.00 -4.33 1.15
CA GLU A 56 4.69 -3.77 -0.16
C GLU A 56 5.78 -2.83 -0.67
N CYS A 57 6.33 -1.97 0.20
CA CYS A 57 7.45 -1.10 -0.18
C CYS A 57 8.68 -1.93 -0.62
N ASP A 58 8.98 -3.03 0.08
CA ASP A 58 10.06 -3.95 -0.32
C ASP A 58 9.81 -4.57 -1.70
N GLU A 59 8.60 -5.06 -1.93
CA GLU A 59 8.18 -5.66 -3.21
C GLU A 59 8.22 -4.62 -4.35
N LEU A 60 7.73 -3.40 -4.12
CA LEU A 60 7.83 -2.29 -5.08
C LEU A 60 9.28 -1.90 -5.37
N GLY A 61 10.12 -1.81 -4.33
CA GLY A 61 11.54 -1.51 -4.48
C GLY A 61 12.31 -2.59 -5.26
N ALA A 62 11.93 -3.86 -5.11
CA ALA A 62 12.45 -4.94 -5.93
C ALA A 62 12.04 -4.78 -7.40
N MET A 63 10.80 -4.38 -7.68
CA MET A 63 10.34 -4.11 -9.06
C MET A 63 11.10 -2.96 -9.71
N VAL A 64 11.33 -1.86 -9.00
CA VAL A 64 12.17 -0.75 -9.47
C VAL A 64 13.55 -1.25 -9.88
N LYS A 65 14.23 -2.03 -9.01
CA LYS A 65 15.55 -2.59 -9.30
C LYS A 65 15.55 -3.48 -10.54
N ILE A 66 14.54 -4.34 -10.69
CA ILE A 66 14.40 -5.22 -11.86
C ILE A 66 14.22 -4.39 -13.14
N ALA A 67 13.35 -3.38 -13.11
CA ALA A 67 13.10 -2.52 -14.27
C ALA A 67 14.33 -1.70 -14.66
N CYS A 68 15.02 -1.08 -13.69
CA CYS A 68 16.26 -0.34 -13.93
C CYS A 68 17.35 -1.22 -14.58
N ASN A 69 17.53 -2.45 -14.08
CA ASN A 69 18.47 -3.40 -14.67
C ASN A 69 18.13 -3.73 -16.12
N ALA A 70 16.85 -3.96 -16.43
CA ALA A 70 16.40 -4.22 -17.80
C ALA A 70 16.61 -2.99 -18.71
N LEU A 71 16.45 -1.78 -18.18
CA LEU A 71 16.69 -0.52 -18.88
C LEU A 71 18.18 -0.14 -18.98
N GLY A 72 19.08 -0.84 -18.28
CA GLY A 72 20.49 -0.45 -18.17
C GLY A 72 20.70 0.86 -17.39
N GLN A 73 19.78 1.18 -16.49
CA GLN A 73 19.81 2.38 -15.65
C GLN A 73 20.26 2.02 -14.24
N ALA A 74 20.94 2.96 -13.57
CA ALA A 74 21.20 2.82 -12.15
C ALA A 74 19.89 3.03 -11.37
N PRO A 75 19.51 2.11 -10.47
CA PRO A 75 18.37 2.36 -9.60
C PRO A 75 18.68 3.56 -8.73
N ARG A 76 17.68 4.40 -8.48
CA ARG A 76 17.79 5.42 -7.45
C ARG A 76 18.04 4.72 -6.12
N ALA A 77 18.81 5.37 -5.24
CA ALA A 77 18.88 4.93 -3.85
C ALA A 77 17.48 5.00 -3.26
N LEU A 78 16.87 3.84 -3.07
CA LEU A 78 15.64 3.74 -2.31
C LEU A 78 15.99 4.00 -0.85
N PRO A 79 15.25 4.86 -0.14
CA PRO A 79 15.39 4.96 1.31
C PRO A 79 15.22 3.57 1.91
N ASP A 80 16.04 3.24 2.90
CA ASP A 80 15.92 1.95 3.57
C ASP A 80 14.54 1.91 4.27
N PRO A 81 13.63 1.00 3.90
CA PRO A 81 12.33 0.91 4.56
C PRO A 81 12.47 0.58 6.05
N ALA A 82 13.59 0.00 6.49
CA ALA A 82 13.90 -0.17 7.91
C ALA A 82 14.18 1.16 8.64
N GLU A 83 14.49 2.24 7.91
CA GLU A 83 14.67 3.59 8.43
C GLU A 83 13.37 4.42 8.44
N ALA A 84 12.26 3.90 7.92
CA ALA A 84 10.96 4.57 7.97
C ALA A 84 10.42 4.58 9.42
N ARG A 85 10.88 5.56 10.19
CA ARG A 85 10.57 5.71 11.63
C ARG A 85 9.10 6.01 11.94
N THR A 86 8.26 6.24 10.92
CA THR A 86 6.84 6.60 11.09
C THR A 86 5.99 6.11 9.93
N LEU A 87 4.72 5.83 10.19
CA LEU A 87 3.71 5.48 9.16
C LEU A 87 3.61 6.55 8.06
N THR A 88 3.78 7.83 8.40
CA THR A 88 3.74 8.93 7.43
C THR A 88 4.89 8.85 6.42
N ALA A 89 6.11 8.57 6.89
CA ALA A 89 7.26 8.37 6.01
C ALA A 89 7.05 7.17 5.10
N LEU A 90 6.59 6.04 5.67
CA LEU A 90 6.34 4.82 4.92
C LEU A 90 5.27 5.00 3.82
N LYS A 91 4.22 5.78 4.08
CA LYS A 91 3.21 6.14 3.06
C LYS A 91 3.78 7.01 1.95
N ALA A 92 4.67 7.94 2.28
CA ALA A 92 5.33 8.78 1.28
C ALA A 92 6.26 7.95 0.38
N ASP A 93 7.03 7.04 0.98
CA ASP A 93 7.93 6.13 0.27
C ASP A 93 7.14 5.19 -0.66
N HIS A 94 6.04 4.62 -0.17
CA HIS A 94 5.12 3.81 -0.98
C HIS A 94 4.60 4.54 -2.21
N ALA A 95 4.15 5.78 -2.04
CA ALA A 95 3.64 6.60 -3.15
C ALA A 95 4.74 6.91 -4.18
N ALA A 96 5.95 7.24 -3.71
CA ALA A 96 7.10 7.51 -4.58
C ALA A 96 7.51 6.25 -5.39
N LEU A 97 7.55 5.10 -4.73
CA LEU A 97 7.85 3.81 -5.35
C LEU A 97 6.82 3.44 -6.42
N LEU A 98 5.53 3.66 -6.16
CA LEU A 98 4.46 3.41 -7.13
C LEU A 98 4.62 4.29 -8.38
N GLN A 99 4.92 5.57 -8.20
CA GLN A 99 5.19 6.48 -9.31
C GLN A 99 6.38 5.99 -10.14
N GLU A 100 7.48 5.62 -9.48
CA GLU A 100 8.70 5.17 -10.15
C GLU A 100 8.49 3.86 -10.91
N VAL A 101 7.77 2.88 -10.35
CA VAL A 101 7.39 1.66 -11.08
C VAL A 101 6.58 2.00 -12.33
N GLY A 102 5.64 2.96 -12.24
CA GLY A 102 4.85 3.43 -13.37
C GLY A 102 5.71 4.06 -14.47
N ASP A 103 6.61 4.98 -14.10
CA ASP A 103 7.49 5.66 -15.03
C ASP A 103 8.43 4.67 -15.75
N LEU A 104 9.00 3.71 -15.02
CA LEU A 104 9.88 2.68 -15.58
C LEU A 104 9.11 1.70 -16.48
N ALA A 105 7.86 1.38 -16.15
CA ALA A 105 7.01 0.55 -17.00
C ALA A 105 6.76 1.22 -18.36
N LEU A 106 6.51 2.53 -18.39
CA LEU A 106 6.35 3.30 -19.63
C LEU A 106 7.64 3.26 -20.48
N LEU A 107 8.81 3.42 -19.84
CA LEU A 107 10.10 3.32 -20.52
C LEU A 107 10.35 1.92 -21.11
N LEU A 108 10.02 0.86 -20.37
CA LEU A 108 10.12 -0.52 -20.85
C LEU A 108 9.21 -0.76 -22.04
N GLN A 109 7.97 -0.27 -21.99
CA GLN A 109 7.01 -0.41 -23.08
C GLN A 109 7.50 0.25 -24.37
N ALA A 110 8.23 1.36 -24.26
CA ALA A 110 8.80 2.07 -25.42
C ALA A 110 9.93 1.30 -26.14
N ARG A 111 10.56 0.29 -25.52
CA ARG A 111 11.65 -0.49 -26.15
C ARG A 111 11.18 -1.55 -27.14
N ASP A 112 9.89 -1.94 -27.06
CA ASP A 112 9.24 -2.94 -27.92
C ASP A 112 10.08 -4.20 -28.23
N ASP A 113 10.67 -4.79 -27.19
CA ASP A 113 11.44 -6.04 -27.30
C ASP A 113 10.94 -7.14 -26.32
N GLU A 114 11.30 -8.39 -26.60
CA GLU A 114 10.83 -9.55 -25.83
C GLU A 114 11.28 -9.50 -24.35
N ALA A 115 12.47 -8.97 -24.07
CA ALA A 115 12.99 -8.86 -22.72
C ALA A 115 12.23 -7.80 -21.90
N ALA A 116 11.87 -6.68 -22.51
CA ALA A 116 11.04 -5.65 -21.92
C ALA A 116 9.63 -6.16 -21.63
N ARG A 117 9.01 -6.90 -22.58
CA ARG A 117 7.69 -7.52 -22.38
C ARG A 117 7.70 -8.56 -21.24
N ALA A 118 8.72 -9.40 -21.17
CA ALA A 118 8.88 -10.38 -20.09
C ALA A 118 9.06 -9.70 -18.72
N THR A 119 9.74 -8.56 -18.69
CA THR A 119 9.93 -7.75 -17.47
C THR A 119 8.62 -7.11 -17.02
N LEU A 120 7.87 -6.51 -17.95
CA LEU A 120 6.54 -5.92 -17.67
C LEU A 120 5.57 -6.97 -17.13
N ALA A 121 5.54 -8.18 -17.70
CA ALA A 121 4.67 -9.25 -17.24
C ALA A 121 4.93 -9.63 -15.76
N LYS A 122 6.20 -9.65 -15.34
CA LYS A 122 6.57 -9.92 -13.93
C LYS A 122 6.11 -8.79 -13.00
N ILE A 123 6.34 -7.53 -13.39
CA ILE A 123 5.94 -6.35 -12.61
C ILE A 123 4.41 -6.34 -12.43
N PHE A 124 3.65 -6.54 -13.49
CA PHE A 124 2.19 -6.54 -13.42
C PHE A 124 1.63 -7.72 -12.62
N ALA A 125 2.26 -8.90 -12.67
CA ALA A 125 1.84 -10.04 -11.85
C ALA A 125 1.93 -9.71 -10.35
N VAL A 126 3.02 -9.07 -9.92
CA VAL A 126 3.22 -8.65 -8.52
C VAL A 126 2.24 -7.54 -8.13
N LEU A 127 2.08 -6.51 -8.97
CA LEU A 127 1.12 -5.43 -8.71
C LEU A 127 -0.33 -5.93 -8.58
N ARG A 128 -0.71 -6.93 -9.38
CA ARG A 128 -2.04 -7.54 -9.32
C ARG A 128 -2.25 -8.32 -8.01
N ASP A 129 -1.26 -9.09 -7.59
CA ASP A 129 -1.29 -9.82 -6.33
C ASP A 129 -1.37 -8.86 -5.14
N GLN A 130 -0.59 -7.77 -5.15
CA GLN A 130 -0.69 -6.69 -4.17
C GLN A 130 -2.07 -6.04 -4.15
N ALA A 131 -2.66 -5.73 -5.31
CA ALA A 131 -3.99 -5.16 -5.38
C ALA A 131 -5.06 -6.09 -4.78
N GLY A 132 -4.93 -7.41 -4.99
CA GLY A 132 -5.79 -8.42 -4.37
C GLY A 132 -5.69 -8.41 -2.84
N ARG A 133 -4.46 -8.43 -2.30
CA ARG A 133 -4.23 -8.35 -0.85
C ARG A 133 -4.69 -7.01 -0.27
N ARG A 134 -4.49 -5.90 -0.99
CA ARG A 134 -4.89 -4.54 -0.55
C ARG A 134 -6.37 -4.39 -0.31
N LEU A 135 -7.22 -5.02 -1.12
CA LEU A 135 -8.66 -5.02 -0.89
C LEU A 135 -9.05 -5.57 0.49
N GLU A 136 -8.18 -6.38 1.12
CA GLU A 136 -8.43 -6.97 2.44
C GLU A 136 -8.07 -6.02 3.61
N TRP A 137 -7.17 -5.04 3.43
CA TRP A 137 -6.70 -4.16 4.53
C TRP A 137 -6.79 -2.65 4.26
N GLN A 138 -7.14 -2.21 3.05
CA GLN A 138 -7.33 -0.79 2.72
C GLN A 138 -8.59 -0.15 3.32
N SER A 139 -9.45 -0.91 4.00
CA SER A 139 -10.50 -0.36 4.86
C SER A 139 -9.93 0.55 5.96
N VAL A 140 -8.64 0.40 6.30
CA VAL A 140 -7.93 1.14 7.36
C VAL A 140 -7.21 2.41 6.83
N PHE A 141 -6.91 2.47 5.53
CA PHE A 141 -6.25 3.62 4.89
C PHE A 141 -6.95 4.01 3.58
N PRO A 142 -7.91 4.94 3.61
CA PRO A 142 -8.56 5.39 2.40
C PRO A 142 -7.52 6.05 1.48
N PRO A 143 -7.58 5.79 0.17
CA PRO A 143 -6.63 6.34 -0.77
C PRO A 143 -6.96 7.78 -1.15
N ASP A 144 -5.94 8.61 -1.36
CA ASP A 144 -6.12 9.89 -2.06
C ASP A 144 -6.04 9.74 -3.59
N ARG A 145 -5.67 8.56 -4.10
CA ARG A 145 -5.92 7.98 -5.45
C ARG A 145 -5.06 6.72 -5.56
N LEU A 146 -5.67 5.58 -5.92
CA LEU A 146 -4.97 4.29 -5.98
C LEU A 146 -4.60 3.92 -7.41
N VAL A 147 -3.52 3.16 -7.50
CA VAL A 147 -3.06 2.29 -8.60
C VAL A 147 -4.17 1.71 -9.49
N SER A 148 -5.38 1.47 -8.98
CA SER A 148 -6.60 1.19 -9.74
C SER A 148 -6.81 2.13 -10.92
N ASP A 149 -6.68 3.43 -10.69
CA ASP A 149 -6.98 4.46 -11.68
C ASP A 149 -5.86 4.51 -12.74
N VAL A 150 -4.60 4.38 -12.31
CA VAL A 150 -3.45 4.29 -13.21
C VAL A 150 -3.51 3.01 -14.06
N LEU A 151 -3.81 1.85 -13.47
CA LEU A 151 -3.94 0.58 -14.21
C LEU A 151 -5.16 0.59 -15.14
N ARG A 152 -6.28 1.25 -14.79
CA ARG A 152 -7.42 1.42 -15.71
C ARG A 152 -7.12 2.37 -16.85
N GLU A 153 -6.43 3.48 -16.58
CA GLU A 153 -6.12 4.50 -17.59
C GLU A 153 -4.99 4.07 -18.53
N THR A 154 -4.01 3.31 -18.05
CA THR A 154 -2.87 2.86 -18.87
C THR A 154 -3.08 1.52 -19.57
N TRP A 155 -4.13 0.78 -19.23
CA TRP A 155 -4.38 -0.56 -19.77
C TRP A 155 -5.86 -0.82 -20.08
N PRO A 156 -6.36 -0.45 -21.27
CA PRO A 156 -7.67 -0.85 -21.74
C PRO A 156 -7.55 -2.25 -22.36
N VAL A 157 -7.40 -3.30 -21.54
CA VAL A 157 -7.64 -4.64 -22.05
C VAL A 157 -9.14 -4.90 -21.98
N ASN A 158 -9.75 -4.96 -23.17
CA ASN A 158 -11.05 -5.56 -23.40
C ASN A 158 -11.10 -6.91 -22.70
N MET A 159 -11.97 -7.02 -21.72
CA MET A 159 -12.24 -8.24 -20.95
C MET A 159 -13.21 -9.16 -21.71
N ASP A 160 -13.12 -9.23 -23.05
CA ASP A 160 -14.11 -9.92 -23.91
C ASP A 160 -13.46 -10.87 -24.96
N ASP A 161 -12.31 -11.49 -24.67
CA ASP A 161 -11.73 -12.51 -25.56
C ASP A 161 -11.33 -13.81 -24.83
N GLU A 162 -12.24 -14.36 -24.01
CA GLU A 162 -12.18 -15.78 -23.58
C GLU A 162 -13.43 -16.59 -23.96
N GLU A 163 -14.14 -16.22 -25.03
CA GLU A 163 -15.18 -17.11 -25.57
C GLU A 163 -15.25 -17.12 -27.11
N SER A 164 -14.18 -17.57 -27.77
CA SER A 164 -14.33 -18.12 -29.13
C SER A 164 -13.19 -19.06 -29.51
N ALA A 165 -13.08 -20.19 -28.82
CA ALA A 165 -12.38 -21.35 -29.34
C ALA A 165 -13.35 -22.53 -29.48
N GLY A 166 -13.70 -22.84 -30.73
CA GLY A 166 -14.04 -24.22 -31.12
C GLY A 166 -15.52 -24.54 -31.32
N GLY A 167 -16.18 -23.89 -32.27
CA GLY A 167 -17.50 -24.29 -32.75
C GLY A 167 -17.62 -24.23 -34.27
N LYS A 168 -16.86 -25.07 -35.00
CA LYS A 168 -17.24 -25.61 -36.32
C LYS A 168 -16.14 -26.52 -36.90
N THR A 169 -16.44 -27.81 -36.99
CA THR A 169 -16.01 -28.63 -38.12
C THR A 169 -17.14 -29.61 -38.46
N ALA A 170 -17.60 -29.46 -39.71
CA ALA A 170 -18.29 -30.40 -40.61
C ALA A 170 -19.48 -31.21 -40.07
#